data_AF-A0A7K4H962-F1
#
_entry.id   AF-A0A7K4H962-F1
#
_cell.length_a   1.000
_cell.length_b   1.000
_cell.length_c   1.000
_cell.angle_alpha   90.00
_cell.angle_beta   90.00
_cell.angle_gamma   90.00
#
_symmetry.space_group_name_H-M   'P 1'
#
loop_
_entity.id
_entity.type
_entity.pdbx_description
1 polymer ?
#
loop_
_entity_poly.entity_id
_entity_poly.type
_entity_poly.pdbx_seq_one_letter_code
_entity_poly.pdbx_strand_id
1 'polypeptide(L)'
;HLLEHTTIEEIIDVGGGAFQSVTAETVIIVLATKIPPEDHKILIKTNLYNQNNYTPKDVLLKQISQKTYLEQENYNFNLELQYEELEIINYMKKIKDCDLIKYFEAKTCIATGDDEKFLADHKVDKSYKKALRGKNIGRFYIDFDGLHVFYDVKALHRARDETIFQKPEKLIMQTISSNLTVAYDNNNYYPLSTCIVIVPKDKVNTSLSIKYLLLLMNSKLLNFYYDFVFNLGAHLTTEISVNNINRLPLKIRENYGFFNVLAISINQMNENKTLREDNKDYIEFFENLIDILIFEIFFSDKFQSDGLNTDLLAQISQYIVNRKLNSIKQIQECIKNMQDDEDIRSETRYIKNHPWVKIIEDYFKKKKKRN
;
A
#
# COMPACT_ATOMS: atom_id res chain seq x y z
N HIS A 1 3.19 27.63 -15.61
CA HIS A 1 2.59 28.98 -15.40
C HIS A 1 2.46 29.38 -13.94
N LEU A 2 1.54 28.81 -13.13
CA LEU A 2 1.36 29.21 -11.71
C LEU A 2 2.67 29.15 -10.91
N LEU A 3 3.36 28.01 -10.94
CA LEU A 3 4.61 27.80 -10.17
C LEU A 3 5.80 28.65 -10.64
N GLU A 4 5.78 29.18 -11.86
CA GLU A 4 6.93 29.86 -12.49
C GLU A 4 6.76 31.40 -12.52
N HIS A 5 5.53 31.89 -12.57
CA HIS A 5 5.23 33.32 -12.75
C HIS A 5 4.42 33.91 -11.58
N THR A 6 4.14 33.12 -10.55
CA THR A 6 3.36 33.55 -9.40
C THR A 6 4.02 33.06 -8.13
N THR A 7 4.07 33.92 -7.11
CA THR A 7 4.56 33.55 -5.78
C THR A 7 3.37 33.01 -4.99
N ILE A 8 3.44 31.75 -4.58
CA ILE A 8 2.44 31.17 -3.67
C ILE A 8 2.90 31.51 -2.25
N GLU A 9 2.23 32.46 -1.62
CA GLU A 9 2.60 32.93 -0.28
C GLU A 9 2.13 31.90 0.77
N GLU A 10 0.88 31.45 0.67
CA GLU A 10 0.29 30.51 1.61
C GLU A 10 -0.60 29.46 0.92
N ILE A 11 -0.62 28.25 1.48
CA ILE A 11 -1.66 27.24 1.22
C ILE A 11 -2.28 26.85 2.56
N ILE A 12 -3.59 26.96 2.67
CA ILE A 12 -4.35 26.69 3.88
C ILE A 12 -5.29 25.53 3.60
N ASP A 13 -4.98 24.38 4.20
CA ASP A 13 -5.82 23.20 4.15
C ASP A 13 -6.93 23.32 5.20
N VAL A 14 -8.12 23.71 4.73
CA VAL A 14 -9.31 23.90 5.57
C VAL A 14 -9.98 22.54 5.85
N GLY A 15 -9.76 21.56 4.98
CA GLY A 15 -10.37 20.25 5.10
C GLY A 15 -11.84 20.19 4.70
N GLY A 16 -12.53 19.15 5.17
CA GLY A 16 -13.96 18.97 4.94
C GLY A 16 -14.83 19.88 5.81
N GLY A 17 -16.05 20.18 5.34
CA GLY A 17 -17.05 20.91 6.13
C GLY A 17 -16.96 22.44 6.06
N ALA A 18 -16.14 23.00 5.17
CA ALA A 18 -16.08 24.44 4.92
C ALA A 18 -17.41 25.02 4.39
N PHE A 19 -18.20 24.18 3.68
CA PHE A 19 -19.52 24.54 3.17
C PHE A 19 -20.56 23.56 3.69
N GLN A 20 -21.67 24.09 4.22
CA GLN A 20 -22.77 23.28 4.73
C GLN A 20 -23.34 22.39 3.61
N SER A 21 -23.57 21.11 3.92
CA SER A 21 -24.11 20.11 2.99
C SER A 21 -23.21 19.74 1.80
N VAL A 22 -21.93 20.12 1.81
CA VAL A 22 -20.95 19.71 0.79
C VAL A 22 -19.96 18.72 1.39
N THR A 23 -19.83 17.55 0.78
CA THR A 23 -18.80 16.56 1.14
C THR A 23 -17.59 16.74 0.22
N ALA A 24 -16.83 17.82 0.47
CA ALA A 24 -15.59 18.11 -0.25
C ALA A 24 -14.56 18.73 0.69
N GLU A 25 -13.29 18.38 0.49
CA GLU A 25 -12.15 19.04 1.11
C GLU A 25 -11.92 20.40 0.44
N THR A 26 -11.60 21.43 1.22
CA THR A 26 -11.41 22.81 0.75
C THR A 26 -10.00 23.29 1.05
N VAL A 27 -9.39 23.98 0.09
CA VAL A 27 -8.08 24.62 0.22
C VAL A 27 -8.19 26.10 -0.14
N ILE A 28 -7.47 26.96 0.58
CA ILE A 28 -7.28 28.36 0.22
C ILE A 28 -5.84 28.54 -0.24
N ILE A 29 -5.65 29.16 -1.40
CA ILE A 29 -4.32 29.45 -1.95
C ILE A 29 -4.17 30.96 -2.03
N VAL A 30 -3.16 31.51 -1.36
CA VAL A 30 -2.84 32.94 -1.37
C VAL A 30 -1.68 33.17 -2.34
N LEU A 31 -1.93 34.00 -3.35
CA LEU A 31 -1.03 34.23 -4.47
C LEU A 31 -0.62 35.70 -4.56
N ALA A 32 0.64 35.95 -4.90
CA ALA A 32 1.13 37.26 -5.31
C ALA A 32 1.59 37.20 -6.77
N THR A 33 1.14 38.16 -7.58
CA THR A 33 1.44 38.28 -9.02
C THR A 33 2.86 38.82 -9.25
N LYS A 34 3.85 38.05 -8.82
CA LYS A 34 5.28 38.30 -9.01
C LYS A 34 6.01 36.96 -9.16
N ILE A 35 7.12 36.98 -9.89
CA ILE A 35 7.98 35.80 -10.04
C ILE A 35 8.57 35.44 -8.66
N PRO A 36 8.49 34.17 -8.21
CA PRO A 36 9.06 33.76 -6.94
C PRO A 36 10.60 33.81 -6.99
N PRO A 37 11.28 34.27 -5.93
CA PRO A 37 12.71 34.02 -5.74
C PRO A 37 13.05 32.52 -5.79
N GLU A 38 14.30 32.16 -6.11
CA GLU A 38 14.70 30.76 -6.26
C GLU A 38 14.54 29.93 -4.97
N ASP A 39 14.79 30.55 -3.81
CA ASP A 39 14.68 29.95 -2.48
C ASP A 39 13.29 30.15 -1.84
N HIS A 40 12.30 30.62 -2.62
CA HIS A 40 10.96 30.92 -2.10
C HIS A 40 10.33 29.70 -1.42
N LYS A 41 9.81 29.92 -0.22
CA LYS A 41 9.11 28.92 0.58
C LYS A 41 7.65 29.31 0.76
N ILE A 42 6.78 28.34 0.49
CA ILE A 42 5.34 28.44 0.70
C ILE A 42 5.06 28.13 2.17
N LEU A 43 4.25 28.96 2.83
CA LEU A 43 3.72 28.65 4.15
C LEU A 43 2.49 27.73 4.01
N ILE A 44 2.55 26.54 4.57
CA ILE A 44 1.43 25.59 4.58
C ILE A 44 0.82 25.56 5.98
N LYS A 45 -0.50 25.74 6.07
CA LYS A 45 -1.29 25.66 7.29
C LYS A 45 -2.23 24.46 7.20
N THR A 46 -2.10 23.48 8.09
CA THR A 46 -2.98 22.30 8.13
C THR A 46 -3.56 22.08 9.53
N ASN A 47 -4.33 21.00 9.69
CA ASN A 47 -5.00 20.62 10.94
C ASN A 47 -6.10 21.61 11.38
N LEU A 48 -6.86 22.12 10.41
CA LEU A 48 -8.02 22.98 10.64
C LEU A 48 -9.34 22.19 10.73
N TYR A 49 -9.24 20.85 10.72
CA TYR A 49 -10.34 19.91 10.70
C TYR A 49 -11.06 19.92 12.05
N ASN A 50 -12.35 20.27 12.03
CA ASN A 50 -13.22 20.47 13.18
C ASN A 50 -12.84 21.67 14.05
N GLN A 51 -13.64 22.75 14.00
CA GLN A 51 -14.38 23.29 15.16
C GLN A 51 -14.75 24.77 15.00
N ASN A 52 -15.90 25.12 15.59
CA ASN A 52 -16.47 26.46 15.69
C ASN A 52 -15.65 27.46 16.53
N ASN A 53 -14.49 27.08 17.09
CA ASN A 53 -13.67 27.93 17.96
C ASN A 53 -12.17 27.76 17.64
N TYR A 54 -11.56 28.80 17.08
CA TYR A 54 -10.14 28.83 16.78
C TYR A 54 -9.31 29.17 18.03
N THR A 55 -8.35 28.29 18.37
CA THR A 55 -7.14 28.67 19.11
C THR A 55 -5.92 28.53 18.19
N PRO A 56 -5.08 29.57 18.01
CA PRO A 56 -3.90 29.52 17.14
C PRO A 56 -2.87 28.41 17.44
N LYS A 57 -2.99 27.72 18.58
CA LYS A 57 -2.07 26.66 19.02
C LYS A 57 -2.26 25.33 18.30
N ASP A 58 -3.40 25.12 17.65
CA ASP A 58 -3.78 23.82 17.07
C ASP A 58 -3.44 23.73 15.56
N VAL A 59 -3.04 24.85 14.95
CA VAL A 59 -2.64 24.94 13.54
C VAL A 59 -1.24 24.37 13.37
N LEU A 60 -1.09 23.40 12.46
CA LEU A 60 0.23 22.92 12.06
C LEU A 60 0.78 23.84 10.96
N LEU A 61 1.95 24.40 11.22
CA LEU A 61 2.67 25.26 10.27
C LEU A 61 3.84 24.50 9.67
N LYS A 62 3.93 24.54 8.35
CA LYS A 62 4.98 23.90 7.55
C LYS A 62 5.51 24.88 6.52
N GLN A 63 6.77 24.73 6.11
CA GLN A 63 7.34 25.49 5.00
C GLN A 63 7.97 24.55 3.99
N ILE A 64 7.66 24.74 2.71
CA ILE A 64 8.23 23.94 1.61
C ILE A 64 8.68 24.84 0.49
N SER A 65 9.77 24.50 -0.20
CA SER A 65 10.20 25.25 -1.38
C SER A 65 9.13 25.15 -2.46
N GLN A 66 8.75 26.28 -3.08
CA GLN A 66 7.80 26.27 -4.20
C GLN A 66 8.33 25.43 -5.38
N LYS A 67 9.66 25.44 -5.59
CA LYS A 67 10.34 24.68 -6.64
C LYS A 67 10.13 23.17 -6.48
N THR A 68 9.90 22.67 -5.25
CA THR A 68 9.60 21.25 -5.00
C THR A 68 8.40 20.76 -5.80
N TYR A 69 7.39 21.61 -6.03
CA TYR A 69 6.19 21.24 -6.79
C TYR A 69 6.41 21.21 -8.31
N LEU A 70 7.47 21.83 -8.82
CA LEU A 70 7.86 21.69 -10.24
C LEU A 70 8.38 20.28 -10.57
N GLU A 71 8.91 19.60 -9.56
CA GLU A 71 9.47 18.25 -9.67
C GLU A 71 8.44 17.16 -9.32
N GLN A 72 7.25 17.55 -8.83
CA GLN A 72 6.17 16.61 -8.60
C GLN A 72 5.47 16.24 -9.89
N GLU A 73 5.00 15.00 -9.94
CA GLU A 73 4.26 14.52 -11.08
C GLU A 73 2.94 15.29 -11.22
N ASN A 74 2.60 15.68 -12.45
CA ASN A 74 1.44 16.50 -12.77
C ASN A 74 1.37 17.83 -11.98
N TYR A 75 2.49 18.27 -11.38
CA TYR A 75 2.58 19.46 -10.55
C TYR A 75 1.62 19.43 -9.34
N ASN A 76 1.37 18.23 -8.81
CA ASN A 76 0.47 18.02 -7.68
C ASN A 76 1.00 18.65 -6.38
N PHE A 77 0.12 19.33 -5.65
CA PHE A 77 0.42 19.93 -4.34
C PHE A 77 0.10 18.95 -3.21
N ASN A 78 1.07 18.12 -2.81
CA ASN A 78 0.94 17.33 -1.60
C ASN A 78 1.28 18.16 -0.35
N LEU A 79 0.25 18.49 0.43
CA LEU A 79 0.36 19.37 1.62
C LEU A 79 0.94 18.66 2.85
N GLU A 80 1.04 17.33 2.82
CA GLU A 80 1.66 16.56 3.90
C GLU A 80 3.18 16.48 3.78
N LEU A 81 3.71 16.65 2.56
CA LEU A 81 5.12 16.49 2.21
C LEU A 81 6.03 17.48 2.95
N GLN A 82 7.06 16.99 3.66
CA GLN A 82 8.18 17.80 4.16
C GLN A 82 9.50 17.37 3.49
N TYR A 83 10.60 18.00 3.90
CA TYR A 83 11.93 17.72 3.36
C TYR A 83 12.31 16.25 3.53
N GLU A 84 12.04 15.69 4.71
CA GLU A 84 12.40 14.34 5.08
C GLU A 84 11.63 13.27 4.29
N GLU A 85 10.32 13.43 4.11
CA GLU A 85 9.55 12.49 3.28
C GLU A 85 9.92 12.63 1.79
N LEU A 86 10.21 13.85 1.33
CA LEU A 86 10.65 14.09 -0.04
C LEU A 86 11.95 13.37 -0.37
N GLU A 87 12.91 13.32 0.55
CA GLU A 87 14.15 12.53 0.35
C GLU A 87 13.85 11.05 0.08
N ILE A 88 12.98 10.44 0.90
CA ILE A 88 12.60 9.04 0.80
C ILE A 88 11.86 8.79 -0.53
N ILE A 89 10.89 9.65 -0.86
CA ILE A 89 10.11 9.53 -2.11
C ILE A 89 11.01 9.67 -3.32
N ASN A 90 11.91 10.65 -3.32
CA ASN A 90 12.85 10.86 -4.42
C ASN A 90 13.84 9.70 -4.54
N TYR A 91 14.26 9.11 -3.42
CA TYR A 91 15.04 7.87 -3.43
C TYR A 91 14.26 6.73 -4.09
N MET A 92 13.00 6.52 -3.71
CA MET A 92 12.16 5.49 -4.30
C MET A 92 11.86 5.73 -5.80
N LYS A 93 11.63 6.98 -6.22
CA LYS A 93 11.45 7.36 -7.64
C LYS A 93 12.71 7.12 -8.49
N LYS A 94 13.90 7.15 -7.88
CA LYS A 94 15.18 6.88 -8.56
C LYS A 94 15.43 5.39 -8.79
N ILE A 95 14.62 4.49 -8.21
CA ILE A 95 14.71 3.06 -8.48
C ILE A 95 14.36 2.85 -9.96
N LYS A 96 15.40 2.73 -10.79
CA LYS A 96 15.26 2.61 -12.23
C LYS A 96 14.56 1.30 -12.60
N ASP A 97 13.83 1.38 -13.71
CA ASP A 97 13.39 0.25 -14.51
C ASP A 97 12.41 -0.77 -13.92
N CYS A 98 11.66 -0.46 -12.87
CA CYS A 98 10.85 -1.48 -12.20
C CYS A 98 9.44 -1.03 -11.80
N ASP A 99 8.69 -0.37 -12.69
CA ASP A 99 7.25 -0.14 -12.44
C ASP A 99 6.50 -1.48 -12.40
N LEU A 100 5.46 -1.57 -11.56
CA LEU A 100 4.60 -2.74 -11.46
C LEU A 100 4.13 -3.25 -12.82
N ILE A 101 3.75 -2.33 -13.71
CA ILE A 101 3.27 -2.64 -15.06
C ILE A 101 4.28 -3.43 -15.93
N LYS A 102 5.57 -3.41 -15.61
CA LYS A 102 6.56 -4.17 -16.37
C LYS A 102 6.44 -5.68 -16.14
N TYR A 103 6.02 -6.11 -14.96
CA TYR A 103 5.98 -7.52 -14.55
C TYR A 103 4.56 -8.04 -14.32
N PHE A 104 3.70 -7.18 -13.82
CA PHE A 104 2.32 -7.47 -13.47
C PHE A 104 1.38 -6.51 -14.18
N GLU A 105 0.09 -6.79 -14.10
CA GLU A 105 -0.94 -5.88 -14.59
C GLU A 105 -2.08 -5.80 -13.59
N ALA A 106 -2.35 -4.60 -13.09
CA ALA A 106 -3.56 -4.30 -12.35
C ALA A 106 -4.72 -4.07 -13.33
N LYS A 107 -5.89 -4.63 -13.02
CA LYS A 107 -7.11 -4.54 -13.81
C LYS A 107 -8.31 -4.27 -12.89
N THR A 108 -9.30 -3.54 -13.41
CA THR A 108 -10.61 -3.42 -12.77
C THR A 108 -11.40 -4.72 -12.93
N CYS A 109 -12.28 -5.01 -11.98
CA CYS A 109 -13.04 -6.27 -11.95
C CYS A 109 -14.48 -6.12 -12.48
N ILE A 110 -15.35 -7.08 -12.18
CA ILE A 110 -16.70 -7.21 -12.77
C ILE A 110 -17.61 -6.09 -12.29
N ALA A 111 -18.28 -5.40 -13.22
CA ALA A 111 -19.46 -4.58 -12.89
C ALA A 111 -20.70 -5.31 -13.38
N THR A 112 -21.59 -5.67 -12.46
CA THR A 112 -22.86 -6.36 -12.73
C THR A 112 -23.83 -5.45 -13.49
N GLY A 113 -23.95 -4.19 -13.06
CA GLY A 113 -24.98 -3.25 -13.51
C GLY A 113 -26.31 -3.41 -12.77
N ASP A 114 -26.57 -4.62 -12.27
CA ASP A 114 -27.75 -4.99 -11.48
C ASP A 114 -27.37 -6.12 -10.51
N ASP A 115 -27.13 -5.78 -9.25
CA ASP A 115 -26.71 -6.77 -8.25
C ASP A 115 -27.83 -7.78 -7.94
N GLU A 116 -29.11 -7.39 -8.01
CA GLU A 116 -30.24 -8.29 -7.72
C GLU A 116 -30.38 -9.38 -8.77
N LYS A 117 -30.11 -9.04 -10.04
CA LYS A 117 -30.18 -9.99 -11.15
C LYS A 117 -28.99 -10.95 -11.21
N PHE A 118 -27.79 -10.47 -10.88
CA PHE A 118 -26.55 -11.19 -11.17
C PHE A 118 -25.86 -11.80 -9.95
N LEU A 119 -26.28 -11.47 -8.72
CA LEU A 119 -25.63 -11.98 -7.51
C LEU A 119 -26.56 -12.89 -6.71
N ALA A 120 -25.96 -13.91 -6.09
CA ALA A 120 -26.61 -14.81 -5.15
C ALA A 120 -25.70 -15.06 -3.95
N ASP A 121 -26.28 -15.25 -2.77
CA ASP A 121 -25.56 -15.62 -1.53
C ASP A 121 -25.21 -17.12 -1.45
N HIS A 122 -25.51 -17.88 -2.50
CA HIS A 122 -25.20 -19.28 -2.64
C HIS A 122 -24.95 -19.63 -4.11
N LYS A 123 -24.42 -20.83 -4.34
CA LYS A 123 -24.20 -21.34 -5.70
C LYS A 123 -25.50 -21.91 -6.26
N VAL A 124 -26.09 -21.22 -7.24
CA VAL A 124 -27.30 -21.70 -7.93
C VAL A 124 -26.99 -22.86 -8.88
N ASP A 125 -26.02 -22.67 -9.79
CA ASP A 125 -25.57 -23.70 -10.72
C ASP A 125 -24.11 -23.49 -11.16
N LYS A 126 -23.67 -24.10 -12.29
CA LYS A 126 -22.29 -24.00 -12.81
C LYS A 126 -21.92 -22.64 -13.42
N SER A 127 -22.91 -21.85 -13.83
CA SER A 127 -22.76 -20.50 -14.37
C SER A 127 -22.48 -19.46 -13.28
N TYR A 128 -22.79 -19.80 -12.02
CA TYR A 128 -22.47 -18.99 -10.85
C TYR A 128 -21.04 -19.26 -10.36
N LYS A 129 -20.22 -18.21 -10.31
CA LYS A 129 -18.81 -18.24 -9.89
C LYS A 129 -18.66 -17.58 -8.53
N LYS A 130 -17.73 -18.05 -7.69
CA LYS A 130 -17.48 -17.44 -6.36
C LYS A 130 -17.02 -16.00 -6.55
N ALA A 131 -17.77 -15.06 -6.00
CA ALA A 131 -17.51 -13.63 -6.13
C ALA A 131 -16.98 -13.04 -4.83
N LEU A 132 -16.30 -11.89 -4.95
CA LEU A 132 -15.76 -11.14 -3.82
C LEU A 132 -16.08 -9.66 -3.98
N ARG A 133 -16.38 -8.99 -2.87
CA ARG A 133 -16.40 -7.53 -2.76
C ARG A 133 -15.15 -7.05 -2.02
N GLY A 134 -14.90 -5.74 -2.06
CA GLY A 134 -13.74 -5.12 -1.38
C GLY A 134 -13.70 -5.45 0.11
N LYS A 135 -14.87 -5.46 0.76
CA LYS A 135 -15.02 -5.85 2.18
C LYS A 135 -14.50 -7.25 2.53
N ASN A 136 -14.40 -8.15 1.54
CA ASN A 136 -13.91 -9.51 1.75
C ASN A 136 -12.37 -9.58 1.77
N ILE A 137 -11.68 -8.50 1.38
CA ILE A 137 -10.24 -8.47 1.24
C ILE A 137 -9.61 -7.83 2.47
N GLY A 138 -8.91 -8.62 3.26
CA GLY A 138 -8.07 -8.13 4.35
C GLY A 138 -6.59 -8.11 3.97
N ARG A 139 -5.76 -7.58 4.87
CA ARG A 139 -4.32 -7.60 4.72
C ARG A 139 -3.86 -9.07 4.80
N PHE A 140 -3.37 -9.62 3.68
CA PHE A 140 -2.99 -11.03 3.52
C PHE A 140 -4.11 -12.08 3.58
N TYR A 141 -5.40 -11.71 3.53
CA TYR A 141 -6.49 -12.70 3.64
C TYR A 141 -7.74 -12.37 2.84
N ILE A 142 -8.49 -13.43 2.51
CA ILE A 142 -9.79 -13.35 1.84
C ILE A 142 -10.83 -14.01 2.73
N ASP A 143 -11.79 -13.24 3.24
CA ASP A 143 -12.95 -13.75 3.98
C ASP A 143 -14.12 -13.93 3.00
N PHE A 144 -14.20 -15.12 2.38
CA PHE A 144 -15.28 -15.46 1.45
C PHE A 144 -16.60 -15.65 2.21
N ASP A 145 -17.63 -14.88 1.83
CA ASP A 145 -18.94 -14.84 2.50
C ASP A 145 -20.04 -15.62 1.76
N GLY A 146 -19.67 -16.49 0.82
CA GLY A 146 -20.64 -17.31 0.07
C GLY A 146 -21.20 -16.63 -1.18
N LEU A 147 -20.83 -15.38 -1.46
CA LEU A 147 -21.32 -14.64 -2.63
C LEU A 147 -20.94 -15.32 -3.96
N HIS A 148 -21.87 -15.37 -4.89
CA HIS A 148 -21.65 -15.84 -6.26
C HIS A 148 -22.18 -14.84 -7.28
N VAL A 149 -21.53 -14.78 -8.44
CA VAL A 149 -21.95 -13.99 -9.60
C VAL A 149 -22.35 -14.91 -10.75
N PHE A 150 -23.52 -14.67 -11.35
CA PHE A 150 -23.89 -15.24 -12.63
C PHE A 150 -23.01 -14.65 -13.73
N TYR A 151 -22.00 -15.41 -14.17
CA TYR A 151 -21.02 -14.92 -15.11
C TYR A 151 -21.48 -15.12 -16.55
N ASP A 152 -22.29 -14.19 -17.04
CA ASP A 152 -22.67 -14.09 -18.45
C ASP A 152 -22.03 -12.85 -19.09
N VAL A 153 -21.03 -13.08 -19.95
CA VAL A 153 -20.24 -12.04 -20.62
C VAL A 153 -21.11 -11.07 -21.43
N LYS A 154 -22.26 -11.54 -21.95
CA LYS A 154 -23.16 -10.73 -22.78
C LYS A 154 -24.13 -9.90 -21.94
N ALA A 155 -24.43 -10.35 -20.72
CA ALA A 155 -25.46 -9.76 -19.89
C ALA A 155 -24.90 -8.82 -18.80
N LEU A 156 -23.68 -9.07 -18.33
CA LEU A 156 -22.99 -8.21 -17.36
C LEU A 156 -22.65 -6.85 -17.98
N HIS A 157 -22.85 -5.76 -17.22
CA HIS A 157 -22.46 -4.42 -17.68
C HIS A 157 -20.98 -4.34 -18.07
N ARG A 158 -20.09 -4.94 -17.27
CA ARG A 158 -18.67 -5.12 -17.58
C ARG A 158 -18.17 -6.46 -17.03
N ALA A 159 -18.18 -7.50 -17.86
CA ALA A 159 -17.74 -8.84 -17.48
C ALA A 159 -16.23 -8.96 -17.26
N ARG A 160 -15.43 -8.15 -17.96
CA ARG A 160 -13.96 -8.29 -18.08
C ARG A 160 -13.56 -9.60 -18.75
N ASP A 161 -12.26 -9.73 -19.02
CA ASP A 161 -11.68 -10.95 -19.57
C ASP A 161 -11.63 -12.01 -18.47
N GLU A 162 -12.28 -13.15 -18.68
CA GLU A 162 -12.36 -14.23 -17.69
C GLU A 162 -10.97 -14.80 -17.34
N THR A 163 -10.02 -14.73 -18.28
CA THR A 163 -8.69 -15.31 -18.10
C THR A 163 -7.91 -14.67 -16.96
N ILE A 164 -8.22 -13.42 -16.59
CA ILE A 164 -7.59 -12.74 -15.45
C ILE A 164 -8.05 -13.33 -14.11
N PHE A 165 -9.28 -13.86 -14.05
CA PHE A 165 -9.85 -14.48 -12.86
C PHE A 165 -9.44 -15.96 -12.73
N GLN A 166 -9.07 -16.59 -13.84
CA GLN A 166 -8.67 -17.99 -13.89
C GLN A 166 -7.15 -18.22 -13.73
N LYS A 167 -6.36 -17.15 -13.52
CA LYS A 167 -4.93 -17.29 -13.23
C LYS A 167 -4.73 -18.13 -11.95
N PRO A 168 -3.81 -19.11 -11.98
CA PRO A 168 -3.58 -20.02 -10.85
C PRO A 168 -3.11 -19.28 -9.59
N GLU A 169 -2.44 -18.15 -9.77
CA GLU A 169 -2.05 -17.24 -8.72
C GLU A 169 -2.33 -15.81 -9.18
N LYS A 170 -3.01 -15.03 -8.34
CA LYS A 170 -3.23 -13.59 -8.53
C LYS A 170 -3.34 -12.88 -7.19
N LEU A 171 -3.25 -11.57 -7.20
CA LEU A 171 -3.57 -10.76 -6.03
C LEU A 171 -4.89 -10.04 -6.23
N ILE A 172 -5.63 -9.83 -5.14
CA ILE A 172 -6.88 -9.07 -5.13
C ILE A 172 -6.73 -8.00 -4.05
N MET A 173 -7.14 -6.77 -4.35
CA MET A 173 -7.09 -5.66 -3.41
C MET A 173 -8.39 -4.85 -3.42
N GLN A 174 -8.61 -4.08 -2.36
CA GLN A 174 -9.75 -3.16 -2.27
C GLN A 174 -9.56 -1.97 -3.22
N THR A 175 -10.65 -1.53 -3.85
CA THR A 175 -10.69 -0.28 -4.63
C THR A 175 -10.83 0.94 -3.72
N ILE A 176 -11.61 0.84 -2.63
CA ILE A 176 -11.82 1.92 -1.67
C ILE A 176 -11.17 1.50 -0.36
N SER A 177 -10.03 2.10 -0.02
CA SER A 177 -9.29 1.79 1.20
C SER A 177 -8.32 2.90 1.55
N SER A 178 -8.09 3.11 2.85
CA SER A 178 -7.09 4.08 3.33
C SER A 178 -5.65 3.62 3.14
N ASN A 179 -5.45 2.31 2.89
CA ASN A 179 -4.15 1.68 2.69
C ASN A 179 -4.27 0.63 1.57
N LEU A 180 -3.19 0.37 0.85
CA LEU A 180 -3.05 -0.83 0.01
C LEU A 180 -3.29 -2.07 0.88
N THR A 181 -4.44 -2.72 0.66
CA THR A 181 -4.88 -3.91 1.39
C THR A 181 -5.07 -5.02 0.38
N VAL A 182 -4.14 -5.97 0.38
CA VAL A 182 -3.98 -6.94 -0.69
C VAL A 182 -3.96 -8.35 -0.13
N ALA A 183 -4.66 -9.26 -0.80
CA ALA A 183 -4.69 -10.67 -0.48
C ALA A 183 -4.29 -11.51 -1.70
N TYR A 184 -3.78 -12.71 -1.42
CA TYR A 184 -3.39 -13.68 -2.42
C TYR A 184 -4.57 -14.61 -2.74
N ASP A 185 -4.80 -14.84 -4.03
CA ASP A 185 -5.83 -15.76 -4.52
C ASP A 185 -5.22 -16.87 -5.39
N ASN A 186 -5.51 -18.10 -4.99
CA ASN A 186 -5.28 -19.34 -5.74
C ASN A 186 -6.57 -20.19 -5.90
N ASN A 187 -7.73 -19.61 -5.61
CA ASN A 187 -9.05 -20.24 -5.64
C ASN A 187 -9.92 -19.79 -6.81
N ASN A 188 -9.39 -18.97 -7.72
CA ASN A 188 -10.09 -18.48 -8.91
C ASN A 188 -11.40 -17.73 -8.60
N TYR A 189 -11.34 -16.79 -7.66
CA TYR A 189 -12.45 -15.88 -7.38
C TYR A 189 -12.71 -14.91 -8.55
N TYR A 190 -13.95 -14.43 -8.64
CA TYR A 190 -14.46 -13.48 -9.63
C TYR A 190 -14.86 -12.17 -8.93
N PRO A 191 -13.90 -11.27 -8.62
CA PRO A 191 -14.19 -10.10 -7.81
C PRO A 191 -15.09 -9.10 -8.54
N LEU A 192 -15.84 -8.31 -7.76
CA LEU A 192 -16.68 -7.23 -8.26
C LEU A 192 -15.89 -5.91 -8.30
N SER A 193 -16.48 -4.86 -8.87
CA SER A 193 -15.82 -3.58 -9.16
C SER A 193 -15.30 -2.83 -7.92
N THR A 194 -15.71 -3.24 -6.72
CA THR A 194 -15.12 -2.80 -5.44
C THR A 194 -13.71 -3.36 -5.18
N CYS A 195 -13.20 -4.19 -6.10
CA CYS A 195 -11.86 -4.77 -6.06
C CYS A 195 -11.06 -4.43 -7.32
N ILE A 196 -9.74 -4.51 -7.16
CA ILE A 196 -8.74 -4.55 -8.24
C ILE A 196 -8.07 -5.92 -8.21
N VAL A 197 -7.80 -6.49 -9.38
CA VAL A 197 -7.03 -7.73 -9.53
C VAL A 197 -5.67 -7.42 -10.12
N ILE A 198 -4.61 -8.06 -9.62
CA ILE A 198 -3.25 -7.93 -10.12
C ILE A 198 -2.77 -9.31 -10.56
N VAL A 199 -2.42 -9.43 -11.84
CA VAL A 199 -2.01 -10.70 -12.46
C VAL A 199 -0.59 -10.62 -13.04
N PRO A 200 0.18 -11.72 -13.07
CA PRO A 200 1.44 -11.78 -13.81
C PRO A 200 1.22 -11.58 -15.31
N LYS A 201 2.15 -10.91 -15.99
CA LYS A 201 2.13 -10.80 -17.45
C LYS A 201 2.69 -12.06 -18.10
N ASP A 202 1.90 -12.70 -18.95
CA ASP A 202 2.24 -13.98 -19.60
C ASP A 202 3.51 -13.95 -20.46
N LYS A 203 3.88 -12.78 -20.99
CA LYS A 203 5.02 -12.62 -21.92
C LYS A 203 6.33 -12.28 -21.24
N VAL A 204 6.32 -12.08 -19.93
CA VAL A 204 7.52 -11.73 -19.17
C VAL A 204 7.95 -13.01 -18.47
N ASN A 205 9.18 -13.47 -18.72
CA ASN A 205 9.81 -14.46 -17.85
C ASN A 205 10.09 -13.74 -16.52
N THR A 206 9.06 -13.62 -15.68
CA THR A 206 9.13 -12.85 -14.45
C THR A 206 9.96 -13.67 -13.48
N SER A 207 11.21 -13.27 -13.28
CA SER A 207 11.95 -13.67 -12.08
C SER A 207 11.16 -13.29 -10.82
N LEU A 208 10.38 -12.21 -10.89
CA LEU A 208 9.61 -11.66 -9.78
C LEU A 208 8.44 -12.53 -9.31
N SER A 209 8.51 -13.02 -8.06
CA SER A 209 7.43 -13.79 -7.45
C SER A 209 6.21 -12.93 -7.09
N ILE A 210 5.01 -13.39 -7.44
CA ILE A 210 3.75 -12.78 -7.01
C ILE A 210 3.59 -12.77 -5.47
N LYS A 211 4.21 -13.74 -4.79
CA LYS A 211 4.23 -13.80 -3.33
C LYS A 211 5.13 -12.72 -2.74
N TYR A 212 6.24 -12.39 -3.39
CA TYR A 212 7.03 -11.22 -3.00
C TYR A 212 6.24 -9.93 -3.22
N LEU A 213 5.51 -9.82 -4.34
CA LEU A 213 4.61 -8.68 -4.58
C LEU A 213 3.56 -8.55 -3.46
N LEU A 214 2.96 -9.65 -3.00
CA LEU A 214 2.02 -9.64 -1.86
C LEU A 214 2.63 -8.99 -0.61
N LEU A 215 3.86 -9.38 -0.25
CA LEU A 215 4.56 -8.83 0.91
C LEU A 215 4.85 -7.34 0.73
N LEU A 216 5.35 -6.95 -0.44
CA LEU A 216 5.69 -5.57 -0.76
C LEU A 216 4.45 -4.67 -0.75
N MET A 217 3.36 -5.08 -1.42
CA MET A 217 2.11 -4.31 -1.52
C MET A 217 1.45 -4.04 -0.17
N ASN A 218 1.61 -4.95 0.79
CA ASN A 218 1.09 -4.80 2.15
C ASN A 218 2.09 -4.16 3.12
N SER A 219 3.28 -3.74 2.67
CA SER A 219 4.29 -3.12 3.53
C SER A 219 3.99 -1.66 3.84
N LYS A 220 4.50 -1.17 4.98
CA LYS A 220 4.48 0.24 5.34
C LYS A 220 5.19 1.10 4.31
N LEU A 221 6.34 0.67 3.79
CA LEU A 221 7.11 1.45 2.82
C LEU A 221 6.30 1.75 1.55
N LEU A 222 5.65 0.75 0.96
CA LEU A 222 4.91 0.95 -0.27
C LEU A 222 3.62 1.72 -0.04
N ASN A 223 2.95 1.51 1.10
CA ASN A 223 1.82 2.33 1.52
C ASN A 223 2.22 3.80 1.72
N PHE A 224 3.35 4.06 2.38
CA PHE A 224 3.90 5.40 2.55
C PHE A 224 4.16 6.08 1.20
N TYR A 225 4.83 5.37 0.28
CA TYR A 225 5.05 5.88 -1.07
C TYR A 225 3.71 6.19 -1.78
N TYR A 226 2.75 5.26 -1.71
CA TYR A 226 1.45 5.45 -2.35
C TYR A 226 0.72 6.69 -1.80
N ASP A 227 0.70 6.85 -0.48
CA ASP A 227 0.03 7.97 0.17
C ASP A 227 0.61 9.31 -0.28
N PHE A 228 1.94 9.42 -0.32
CA PHE A 228 2.58 10.70 -0.66
C PHE A 228 2.63 11.00 -2.17
N VAL A 229 2.64 9.98 -3.02
CA VAL A 229 2.75 10.18 -4.48
C VAL A 229 1.39 10.22 -5.16
N PHE A 230 0.42 9.43 -4.69
CA PHE A 230 -0.85 9.23 -5.38
C PHE A 230 -2.07 9.69 -4.57
N ASN A 231 -2.08 9.50 -3.24
CA ASN A 231 -3.20 9.96 -2.40
C ASN A 231 -3.10 11.45 -2.03
N LEU A 232 -1.88 12.02 -2.06
CA LEU A 232 -1.57 13.43 -1.86
C LEU A 232 -2.10 14.03 -0.53
N GLY A 233 -2.24 13.20 0.50
CA GLY A 233 -2.74 13.62 1.80
C GLY A 233 -4.26 13.67 1.94
N ALA A 234 -5.03 13.23 0.94
CA ALA A 234 -6.49 13.15 1.06
C ALA A 234 -6.90 12.26 2.25
N HIS A 235 -7.86 12.74 3.05
CA HIS A 235 -8.30 12.08 4.28
C HIS A 235 -9.61 11.32 4.12
N LEU A 236 -10.46 11.74 3.17
CA LEU A 236 -11.62 10.95 2.76
C LEU A 236 -11.17 9.69 2.02
N THR A 237 -11.93 8.59 2.16
CA THR A 237 -11.62 7.32 1.49
C THR A 237 -11.52 7.55 -0.02
N THR A 238 -10.31 7.48 -0.57
CA THR A 238 -10.07 7.67 -1.98
C THR A 238 -10.20 6.35 -2.73
N GLU A 239 -10.72 6.44 -3.94
CA GLU A 239 -10.69 5.34 -4.88
C GLU A 239 -9.24 5.15 -5.37
N ILE A 240 -8.68 3.99 -5.05
CA ILE A 240 -7.39 3.56 -5.56
C ILE A 240 -7.54 3.30 -7.06
N SER A 241 -6.82 4.09 -7.86
CA SER A 241 -6.82 3.92 -9.31
C SER A 241 -5.88 2.80 -9.76
N VAL A 242 -6.34 1.98 -10.72
CA VAL A 242 -5.52 0.96 -11.40
C VAL A 242 -4.25 1.56 -12.03
N ASN A 243 -4.34 2.78 -12.57
CA ASN A 243 -3.20 3.46 -13.16
C ASN A 243 -2.12 3.75 -12.11
N ASN A 244 -2.51 4.13 -10.90
CA ASN A 244 -1.56 4.41 -9.82
C ASN A 244 -0.88 3.12 -9.35
N ILE A 245 -1.62 2.02 -9.23
CA ILE A 245 -1.06 0.70 -8.87
C ILE A 245 -0.04 0.23 -9.90
N ASN A 246 -0.34 0.38 -11.18
CA ASN A 246 0.57 0.00 -12.27
C ASN A 246 1.90 0.78 -12.28
N ARG A 247 1.99 1.89 -11.53
CA ARG A 247 3.15 2.78 -11.46
C ARG A 247 3.88 2.70 -10.11
N LEU A 248 3.52 1.74 -9.28
CA LEU A 248 4.23 1.48 -8.03
C LEU A 248 5.66 0.99 -8.32
N PRO A 249 6.67 1.52 -7.60
CA PRO A 249 8.05 1.09 -7.77
C PRO A 249 8.25 -0.30 -7.16
N LEU A 250 8.93 -1.17 -7.89
CA LEU A 250 9.36 -2.48 -7.43
C LEU A 250 10.89 -2.52 -7.33
N LYS A 251 11.42 -3.27 -6.37
CA LYS A 251 12.86 -3.58 -6.32
C LYS A 251 13.02 -5.07 -6.56
N ILE A 252 13.64 -5.43 -7.68
CA ILE A 252 13.90 -6.82 -8.05
C ILE A 252 14.99 -7.37 -7.13
N ARG A 253 14.82 -8.62 -6.69
CA ARG A 253 15.81 -9.33 -5.90
C ARG A 253 16.02 -10.75 -6.44
N GLU A 254 17.16 -11.33 -6.11
CA GLU A 254 17.34 -12.78 -6.17
C GLU A 254 16.88 -13.37 -4.82
N ASN A 255 16.64 -14.69 -4.73
CA ASN A 255 16.09 -15.38 -3.53
C ASN A 255 14.55 -15.28 -3.30
N TYR A 256 13.75 -15.55 -4.33
CA TYR A 256 12.28 -15.64 -4.19
C TYR A 256 11.79 -16.82 -3.34
N GLY A 257 12.61 -17.86 -3.16
CA GLY A 257 12.26 -19.00 -2.30
C GLY A 257 11.93 -18.57 -0.88
N PHE A 258 12.74 -17.66 -0.32
CA PHE A 258 12.52 -17.06 0.99
C PHE A 258 11.17 -16.34 1.10
N PHE A 259 10.90 -15.37 0.22
CA PHE A 259 9.66 -14.59 0.24
C PHE A 259 8.42 -15.46 -0.01
N ASN A 260 8.56 -16.52 -0.80
CA ASN A 260 7.48 -17.48 -1.02
C ASN A 260 7.08 -18.16 0.29
N VAL A 261 8.05 -18.60 1.10
CA VAL A 261 7.75 -19.25 2.38
C VAL A 261 7.12 -18.28 3.37
N LEU A 262 7.61 -17.03 3.45
CA LEU A 262 6.99 -15.99 4.29
C LEU A 262 5.53 -15.74 3.91
N ALA A 263 5.25 -15.53 2.62
CA ALA A 263 3.90 -15.29 2.13
C ALA A 263 2.97 -16.48 2.36
N ILE A 264 3.46 -17.71 2.17
CA ILE A 264 2.68 -18.93 2.46
C ILE A 264 2.38 -19.01 3.96
N SER A 265 3.37 -18.73 4.81
CA SER A 265 3.23 -18.84 6.27
C SER A 265 2.21 -17.86 6.83
N ILE A 266 2.26 -16.58 6.40
CA ILE A 266 1.28 -15.59 6.82
C ILE A 266 -0.12 -15.89 6.26
N ASN A 267 -0.24 -16.39 5.03
CA ASN A 267 -1.52 -16.80 4.46
C ASN A 267 -2.14 -18.00 5.21
N GLN A 268 -1.33 -18.98 5.62
CA GLN A 268 -1.81 -20.14 6.40
C GLN A 268 -2.38 -19.72 7.76
N MET A 269 -1.69 -18.82 8.48
CA MET A 269 -2.20 -18.31 9.77
C MET A 269 -3.47 -17.46 9.60
N ASN A 270 -3.69 -16.92 8.41
CA ASN A 270 -4.83 -16.08 8.09
C ASN A 270 -5.97 -16.80 7.35
N GLU A 271 -5.88 -18.11 7.14
CA GLU A 271 -6.77 -18.87 6.24
C GLU A 271 -8.26 -18.71 6.58
N ASN A 272 -8.59 -18.59 7.86
CA ASN A 272 -9.93 -18.28 8.33
C ASN A 272 -9.90 -17.45 9.61
N LYS A 273 -11.06 -16.93 9.99
CA LYS A 273 -11.22 -16.06 11.16
C LYS A 273 -10.71 -16.68 12.45
N THR A 274 -11.00 -17.95 12.73
CA THR A 274 -10.56 -18.64 13.95
C THR A 274 -9.04 -18.75 14.00
N LEU A 275 -8.40 -19.24 12.94
CA LEU A 275 -6.94 -19.34 12.88
C LEU A 275 -6.29 -17.96 13.01
N ARG A 276 -6.87 -16.95 12.37
CA ARG A 276 -6.36 -15.58 12.43
C ARG A 276 -6.42 -15.01 13.85
N GLU A 277 -7.51 -15.28 14.57
CA GLU A 277 -7.65 -14.87 15.98
C GLU A 277 -6.66 -15.63 16.89
N ASP A 278 -6.54 -16.95 16.71
CA ASP A 278 -5.62 -17.80 17.48
C ASP A 278 -4.14 -17.48 17.25
N ASN A 279 -3.79 -16.93 16.08
CA ASN A 279 -2.42 -16.63 15.66
C ASN A 279 -2.11 -15.13 15.60
N LYS A 280 -2.96 -14.28 16.19
CA LYS A 280 -2.86 -12.82 16.06
C LYS A 280 -1.46 -12.27 16.37
N ASP A 281 -0.85 -12.69 17.47
CA ASP A 281 0.47 -12.20 17.89
C ASP A 281 1.59 -12.64 16.93
N TYR A 282 1.49 -13.85 16.37
CA TYR A 282 2.42 -14.37 15.36
C TYR A 282 2.27 -13.64 14.02
N ILE A 283 1.03 -13.33 13.63
CA ILE A 283 0.73 -12.53 12.44
C ILE A 283 1.32 -11.12 12.62
N GLU A 284 1.07 -10.45 13.75
CA GLU A 284 1.62 -9.12 14.03
C GLU A 284 3.15 -9.12 14.01
N PHE A 285 3.79 -10.17 14.56
CA PHE A 285 5.24 -10.32 14.46
C PHE A 285 5.71 -10.41 12.99
N PHE A 286 5.11 -11.29 12.18
CA PHE A 286 5.49 -11.42 10.78
C PHE A 286 5.24 -10.15 9.98
N GLU A 287 4.11 -9.47 10.20
CA GLU A 287 3.83 -8.20 9.54
C GLU A 287 4.92 -7.16 9.83
N ASN A 288 5.34 -7.05 11.10
CA ASN A 288 6.46 -6.18 11.48
C ASN A 288 7.79 -6.65 10.86
N LEU A 289 8.04 -7.96 10.81
CA LEU A 289 9.23 -8.54 10.20
C LEU A 289 9.30 -8.22 8.69
N ILE A 290 8.18 -8.37 8.00
CA ILE A 290 8.03 -8.03 6.57
C ILE A 290 8.36 -6.55 6.36
N ASP A 291 7.83 -5.65 7.18
CA ASP A 291 8.12 -4.21 7.06
C ASP A 291 9.63 -3.93 7.19
N ILE A 292 10.29 -4.53 8.20
CA ILE A 292 11.74 -4.36 8.42
C ILE A 292 12.56 -4.91 7.24
N LEU A 293 12.22 -6.10 6.76
CA LEU A 293 12.86 -6.73 5.60
C LEU A 293 12.70 -5.89 4.34
N ILE A 294 11.51 -5.32 4.12
CA ILE A 294 11.27 -4.43 2.98
C ILE A 294 12.10 -3.14 3.11
N PHE A 295 12.25 -2.57 4.32
CA PHE A 295 13.15 -1.44 4.54
C PHE A 295 14.61 -1.79 4.21
N GLU A 296 15.13 -2.90 4.73
CA GLU A 296 16.48 -3.38 4.42
C GLU A 296 16.68 -3.57 2.91
N ILE A 297 15.71 -4.19 2.23
CA ILE A 297 15.76 -4.44 0.80
C ILE A 297 15.82 -3.12 0.03
N PHE A 298 14.91 -2.19 0.32
CA PHE A 298 14.78 -0.94 -0.45
C PHE A 298 15.90 0.03 -0.13
N PHE A 299 16.26 0.18 1.13
CA PHE A 299 17.23 1.16 1.61
C PHE A 299 18.65 0.63 1.77
N SER A 300 18.97 -0.56 1.25
CA SER A 300 20.32 -1.16 1.34
C SER A 300 21.46 -0.17 1.14
N ASP A 301 21.41 0.63 0.06
CA ASP A 301 22.50 1.53 -0.32
C ASP A 301 22.55 2.74 0.61
N LYS A 302 21.38 3.19 1.08
CA LYS A 302 21.24 4.29 2.05
C LYS A 302 21.72 3.86 3.45
N PHE A 303 21.35 2.66 3.88
CA PHE A 303 21.82 2.08 5.13
C PHE A 303 23.35 1.99 5.12
N GLN A 304 23.92 1.45 4.02
CA GLN A 304 25.37 1.39 3.86
C GLN A 304 26.03 2.79 3.88
N SER A 305 25.47 3.78 3.18
CA SER A 305 26.02 5.15 3.20
C SER A 305 25.97 5.81 4.58
N ASP A 306 25.00 5.41 5.40
CA ASP A 306 24.80 5.93 6.75
C ASP A 306 25.53 5.08 7.82
N GLY A 307 26.33 4.10 7.39
CA GLY A 307 27.12 3.24 8.27
C GLY A 307 26.32 2.12 8.96
N LEU A 308 25.09 1.85 8.51
CA LEU A 308 24.27 0.72 8.96
C LEU A 308 24.49 -0.47 8.01
N ASN A 309 25.33 -1.41 8.43
CA ASN A 309 25.49 -2.70 7.75
C ASN A 309 24.58 -3.72 8.43
N THR A 310 23.60 -4.23 7.70
CA THR A 310 22.60 -5.22 8.15
C THR A 310 22.68 -6.45 7.27
N ASP A 311 22.46 -7.62 7.86
CA ASP A 311 22.39 -8.93 7.18
C ASP A 311 21.14 -9.71 7.63
N LEU A 312 20.12 -9.00 8.10
CA LEU A 312 18.91 -9.53 8.70
C LEU A 312 18.19 -10.48 7.74
N LEU A 313 18.12 -10.15 6.45
CA LEU A 313 17.57 -11.03 5.42
C LEU A 313 18.29 -12.38 5.40
N ALA A 314 19.62 -12.41 5.49
CA ALA A 314 20.38 -13.66 5.50
C ALA A 314 20.21 -14.42 6.82
N GLN A 315 20.20 -13.73 7.96
CA GLN A 315 19.95 -14.34 9.27
C GLN A 315 18.58 -15.01 9.33
N ILE A 316 17.51 -14.32 8.95
CA ILE A 316 16.16 -14.89 8.92
C ILE A 316 16.08 -16.02 7.88
N SER A 317 16.82 -15.90 6.76
CA SER A 317 16.87 -16.96 5.75
C SER A 317 17.33 -18.31 6.33
N GLN A 318 18.17 -18.34 7.36
CA GLN A 318 18.61 -19.59 8.01
C GLN A 318 17.46 -20.35 8.70
N TYR A 319 16.42 -19.64 9.12
CA TYR A 319 15.24 -20.22 9.75
C TYR A 319 14.22 -20.74 8.73
N ILE A 320 14.24 -20.22 7.51
CA ILE A 320 13.15 -20.38 6.53
C ILE A 320 13.60 -21.17 5.30
N VAL A 321 14.75 -20.82 4.74
CA VAL A 321 15.28 -21.43 3.51
C VAL A 321 15.63 -22.88 3.81
N ASN A 322 15.00 -23.80 3.07
CA ASN A 322 15.06 -25.27 3.22
C ASN A 322 14.16 -25.90 4.28
N ARG A 323 13.35 -25.13 5.02
CA ARG A 323 12.31 -25.70 5.90
C ARG A 323 10.98 -25.80 5.17
N LYS A 324 10.36 -26.99 5.20
CA LYS A 324 8.95 -27.15 4.82
C LYS A 324 8.08 -26.77 6.01
N LEU A 325 7.71 -25.50 6.11
CA LEU A 325 6.73 -25.00 7.09
C LEU A 325 5.32 -25.38 6.64
N ASN A 326 4.94 -26.63 6.88
CA ASN A 326 3.68 -27.21 6.36
C ASN A 326 2.53 -27.14 7.38
N SER A 327 2.79 -26.74 8.62
CA SER A 327 1.80 -26.67 9.69
C SER A 327 1.94 -25.40 10.51
N ILE A 328 0.83 -24.92 11.06
CA ILE A 328 0.79 -23.77 11.96
C ILE A 328 1.76 -23.94 13.14
N LYS A 329 1.87 -25.13 13.72
CA LYS A 329 2.80 -25.40 14.82
C LYS A 329 4.26 -25.18 14.41
N GLN A 330 4.66 -25.63 13.23
CA GLN A 330 6.02 -25.41 12.71
C GLN A 330 6.29 -23.92 12.44
N ILE A 331 5.28 -23.19 11.93
CA ILE A 331 5.38 -21.75 11.73
C ILE A 331 5.56 -21.03 13.07
N GLN A 332 4.74 -21.35 14.07
CA GLN A 332 4.82 -20.77 15.41
C GLN A 332 6.19 -21.05 16.06
N GLU A 333 6.69 -22.29 15.96
CA GLU A 333 8.02 -22.65 16.47
C GLU A 333 9.13 -21.87 15.75
N CYS A 334 9.04 -21.75 14.43
CA CYS A 334 9.97 -20.95 13.63
C CYS A 334 10.00 -19.48 14.10
N ILE A 335 8.83 -18.88 14.30
CA ILE A 335 8.70 -17.50 14.81
C ILE A 335 9.29 -17.37 16.21
N LYS A 336 9.00 -18.30 17.13
CA LYS A 336 9.57 -18.27 18.48
C LYS A 336 11.09 -18.29 18.46
N ASN A 337 11.67 -19.17 17.64
CA ASN A 337 13.11 -19.23 17.50
C ASN A 337 13.70 -17.91 16.96
N MET A 338 13.03 -17.24 16.00
CA MET A 338 13.45 -15.90 15.53
C MET A 338 13.30 -14.82 16.61
N GLN A 339 12.28 -14.92 17.47
CA GLN A 339 12.04 -13.96 18.55
C GLN A 339 13.08 -14.09 19.68
N ASP A 340 13.58 -15.29 19.90
CA ASP A 340 14.58 -15.59 20.93
C ASP A 340 16.01 -15.31 20.47
N ASP A 341 16.24 -15.20 19.16
CA ASP A 341 17.53 -14.88 18.56
C ASP A 341 17.98 -13.43 18.88
N GLU A 342 19.13 -13.29 19.54
CA GLU A 342 19.67 -11.98 19.93
C GLU A 342 20.15 -11.15 18.74
N ASP A 343 20.71 -11.79 17.71
CA ASP A 343 21.23 -11.12 16.53
C ASP A 343 20.08 -10.52 15.72
N ILE A 344 19.03 -11.31 15.46
CA ILE A 344 17.80 -10.83 14.79
C ILE A 344 17.19 -9.64 15.54
N ARG A 345 17.09 -9.72 16.88
CA ARG A 345 16.54 -8.63 17.69
C ARG A 345 17.41 -7.37 17.64
N SER A 346 18.73 -7.54 17.67
CA SER A 346 19.70 -6.46 17.58
C SER A 346 19.61 -5.74 16.23
N GLU A 347 19.63 -6.49 15.13
CA GLU A 347 19.53 -5.93 13.78
C GLU A 347 18.19 -5.25 13.52
N THR A 348 17.10 -5.89 13.94
CA THR A 348 15.76 -5.28 13.91
C THR A 348 15.74 -3.93 14.63
N ARG A 349 16.39 -3.83 15.80
CA ARG A 349 16.48 -2.58 16.57
C ARG A 349 17.31 -1.53 15.84
N TYR A 350 18.43 -1.91 15.19
CA TYR A 350 19.24 -0.97 14.43
C TYR A 350 18.51 -0.42 13.21
N ILE A 351 17.85 -1.28 12.42
CA ILE A 351 17.03 -0.85 11.27
C ILE A 351 15.90 0.08 11.74
N LYS A 352 15.16 -0.29 12.77
CA LYS A 352 14.09 0.57 13.33
C LYS A 352 14.60 1.91 13.84
N ASN A 353 15.87 2.00 14.20
CA ASN A 353 16.48 3.24 14.66
C ASN A 353 16.97 4.16 13.55
N HIS A 354 17.06 3.66 12.31
CA HIS A 354 17.46 4.46 11.16
C HIS A 354 16.50 5.65 10.94
N PRO A 355 17.00 6.87 10.66
CA PRO A 355 16.16 8.07 10.53
C PRO A 355 14.99 7.91 9.57
N TRP A 356 15.23 7.38 8.35
CA TRP A 356 14.17 7.15 7.37
C TRP A 356 13.12 6.14 7.81
N VAL A 357 13.52 5.11 8.57
CA VAL A 357 12.57 4.12 9.10
C VAL A 357 11.69 4.75 10.17
N LYS A 358 12.27 5.58 11.06
CA LYS A 358 11.50 6.33 12.06
C LYS A 358 10.46 7.26 11.44
N ILE A 359 10.82 7.98 10.37
CA ILE A 359 9.89 8.87 9.64
C ILE A 359 8.66 8.09 9.16
N ILE A 360 8.87 6.93 8.53
CA ILE A 360 7.78 6.09 8.02
C ILE A 360 6.95 5.52 9.17
N GLU A 361 7.59 5.01 10.21
CA GLU A 361 6.90 4.46 11.39
C GLU A 361 6.05 5.53 12.09
N ASP A 362 6.59 6.73 12.26
CA ASP A 362 5.89 7.84 12.91
C ASP A 362 4.74 8.37 12.05
N TYR A 363 4.86 8.33 10.72
CA TYR A 363 3.74 8.59 9.80
C TYR A 363 2.55 7.66 10.09
N PHE A 364 2.78 6.34 10.14
CA PHE A 364 1.68 5.38 10.40
C PHE A 364 1.13 5.48 11.83
N LYS A 365 1.97 5.81 12.83
CA LYS A 365 1.49 6.10 14.20
C LYS A 365 0.56 7.31 14.23
N LYS A 366 0.87 8.38 13.48
CA LYS A 366 0.01 9.57 13.36
C LYS A 366 -1.27 9.24 12.60
N LYS A 367 -1.18 8.52 11.48
CA LYS A 367 -2.33 8.09 10.67
C LYS A 367 -3.33 7.26 11.49
N LYS A 368 -2.86 6.31 12.31
CA LYS A 368 -3.69 5.50 13.21
C LYS A 368 -4.42 6.30 14.31
N LYS A 369 -3.94 7.49 14.67
CA LYS A 369 -4.62 8.37 15.63
C LYS A 369 -5.71 9.25 15.00
N ARG A 370 -5.67 9.42 13.67
CA ARG A 370 -6.61 10.25 12.90
C ARG A 370 -7.83 9.45 12.44
N ASN A 371 -7.65 8.14 12.17
CA ASN A 371 -8.72 7.17 11.91
C ASN A 371 -9.27 6.61 13.21
#